data_AF-A0A7J7R482-F1
#
_entry.id   AF-A0A7J7R482-F1
#
_cell.length_a   1.000
_cell.length_b   1.000
_cell.length_c   1.000
_cell.angle_alpha   90.00
_cell.angle_beta   90.00
_cell.angle_gamma   90.00
#
_symmetry.space_group_name_H-M   'P 1'
#
loop_
_entity.id
_entity.type
_entity.pdbx_description
1 polymer ?
#
loop_
_entity_poly.entity_id
_entity_poly.type
_entity_poly.pdbx_seq_one_letter_code
_entity_poly.pdbx_strand_id
1 'polypeptide(L)'
;MQSIPVATACTIYHKFFCETNVDAYDPYLVAMSSLYLAGKVEEQPLRTRDIINVSNRYFHPGSEPLELDSRFWVIRDSIVQCELLVLRVLRFQVSFQHPHKIYTMDTEIP
;
A
#
# COMPACT_ATOMS: atom_id res chain seq x y z
N MET A 1 10.79 -12.46 -10.50
CA MET A 1 9.84 -11.37 -10.15
C MET A 1 9.67 -11.36 -8.64
N GLN A 2 10.51 -10.64 -7.90
CA GLN A 2 10.36 -10.53 -6.44
C GLN A 2 9.47 -9.32 -6.15
N SER A 3 8.17 -9.55 -5.97
CA SER A 3 7.22 -8.49 -5.64
C SER A 3 7.26 -8.15 -4.13
N ILE A 4 8.44 -7.79 -3.63
CA ILE A 4 8.67 -7.43 -2.22
C ILE A 4 7.70 -6.34 -1.76
N PRO A 5 7.44 -5.25 -2.52
CA PRO A 5 6.50 -4.21 -2.10
C PRO A 5 5.06 -4.71 -1.94
N VAL A 6 4.64 -5.70 -2.73
CA VAL A 6 3.29 -6.26 -2.61
C VAL A 6 3.17 -7.07 -1.31
N ALA A 7 4.19 -7.85 -0.96
CA ALA A 7 4.23 -8.55 0.32
C ALA A 7 4.24 -7.58 1.51
N THR A 8 5.01 -6.48 1.41
CA THR A 8 5.02 -5.40 2.41
C THR A 8 3.64 -4.76 2.53
N ALA A 9 3.00 -4.42 1.41
CA ALA A 9 1.68 -3.82 1.38
C ALA A 9 0.62 -4.72 2.04
N CYS A 10 0.61 -6.01 1.73
CA CYS A 10 -0.29 -6.98 2.37
C CYS A 10 -0.04 -7.06 3.88
N THR A 11 1.21 -7.07 4.31
CA THR A 11 1.57 -7.14 5.74
C THR A 11 1.10 -5.89 6.49
N ILE A 12 1.30 -4.70 5.90
CA ILE A 12 0.82 -3.42 6.43
C ILE A 12 -0.70 -3.45 6.57
N TYR A 13 -1.40 -3.85 5.51
CA TYR A 13 -2.86 -3.92 5.46
C TYR A 13 -3.42 -4.83 6.56
N HIS A 14 -2.90 -6.06 6.66
CA HIS A 14 -3.35 -7.00 7.68
C HIS A 14 -3.06 -6.51 9.10
N LYS A 15 -1.86 -5.98 9.36
CA LYS A 15 -1.53 -5.43 10.69
C LYS A 15 -2.43 -4.25 11.06
N PHE A 16 -2.74 -3.37 10.10
CA PHE A 16 -3.63 -2.24 10.34
C PHE A 16 -5.01 -2.69 10.82
N PHE A 17 -5.61 -3.67 10.15
CA PHE A 17 -6.93 -4.20 10.53
C PHE A 17 -6.91 -5.13 11.75
N CYS A 18 -5.75 -5.59 12.21
CA CYS A 18 -5.63 -6.24 13.52
C CYS A 18 -5.67 -5.23 14.67
N GLU A 19 -5.18 -4.01 14.46
CA GLU A 19 -5.12 -2.95 15.47
C GLU A 19 -6.35 -2.02 15.46
N THR A 20 -7.21 -2.15 14.43
CA THR A 20 -8.35 -1.25 14.20
C THR A 20 -9.63 -2.03 13.88
N ASN A 21 -10.78 -1.36 13.97
CA ASN A 21 -12.05 -1.95 13.53
C ASN A 21 -12.19 -1.85 12.01
N VAL A 22 -12.47 -2.98 11.35
CA VAL A 22 -12.67 -3.08 9.90
C VAL A 22 -13.82 -2.18 9.41
N ASP A 23 -14.88 -2.04 10.20
CA ASP A 23 -16.07 -1.26 9.82
C ASP A 23 -15.85 0.26 9.92
N ALA A 24 -14.76 0.71 10.55
CA ALA A 24 -14.48 2.13 10.76
C ALA A 24 -13.75 2.80 9.60
N TYR A 25 -13.15 2.01 8.70
CA TYR A 25 -12.27 2.50 7.63
C TYR A 25 -12.61 1.88 6.29
N ASP A 26 -12.50 2.66 5.21
CA ASP A 26 -12.66 2.13 3.85
C ASP A 26 -11.50 1.17 3.52
N PRO A 27 -11.76 -0.14 3.33
CA PRO A 27 -10.73 -1.13 3.01
C PRO A 27 -9.93 -0.77 1.76
N TYR A 28 -10.56 -0.14 0.77
CA TYR A 28 -9.90 0.20 -0.49
C TYR A 28 -8.96 1.39 -0.33
N LEU A 29 -9.33 2.39 0.48
CA LEU A 29 -8.45 3.50 0.81
C LEU A 29 -7.22 3.02 1.60
N VAL A 30 -7.42 2.12 2.56
CA VAL A 30 -6.34 1.52 3.34
C VAL A 30 -5.44 0.68 2.43
N ALA A 31 -5.99 -0.09 1.50
CA ALA A 31 -5.21 -0.88 0.54
C ALA A 31 -4.35 -0.01 -0.38
N MET A 32 -4.92 1.05 -0.98
CA MET A 32 -4.17 2.00 -1.81
C MET A 32 -3.04 2.67 -1.02
N SER A 33 -3.31 3.06 0.22
CA SER A 33 -2.34 3.72 1.11
C SER A 33 -1.24 2.76 1.56
N SER A 34 -1.59 1.50 1.83
CA SER A 34 -0.62 0.44 2.18
C SER A 34 0.32 0.15 1.02
N LEU A 35 -0.19 0.13 -0.22
CA LEU A 35 0.64 -0.04 -1.42
C LEU A 35 1.56 1.16 -1.65
N TYR A 36 1.05 2.38 -1.46
CA TYR A 36 1.84 3.60 -1.57
C TYR A 36 2.96 3.66 -0.52
N LEU A 37 2.66 3.28 0.72
CA LEU A 37 3.63 3.20 1.82
C LEU A 37 4.68 2.12 1.57
N ALA A 38 4.27 0.92 1.15
CA ALA A 38 5.17 -0.18 0.84
C ALA A 38 6.19 0.16 -0.25
N GLY A 39 5.77 0.89 -1.30
CA GLY A 39 6.70 1.36 -2.34
C GLY A 39 7.77 2.30 -1.79
N LYS A 40 7.46 3.09 -0.76
CA LYS A 40 8.45 3.93 -0.06
C LYS A 40 9.36 3.12 0.86
N VAL A 41 8.81 2.16 1.61
CA VAL A 41 9.58 1.32 2.53
C VAL A 41 10.60 0.43 1.81
N GLU A 42 10.23 -0.13 0.66
CA GLU A 42 11.09 -1.04 -0.12
C GLU A 42 11.96 -0.30 -1.15
N GLU A 43 12.01 1.04 -1.12
CA GLU A 43 12.73 1.88 -2.10
C GLU A 43 12.36 1.57 -3.57
N GLN A 44 11.10 1.17 -3.78
CA GLN A 44 10.49 0.91 -5.09
C GLN A 44 9.28 1.83 -5.28
N PRO A 45 9.52 3.14 -5.54
CA PRO A 45 8.45 4.13 -5.54
C PRO A 45 7.43 3.85 -6.64
N LEU A 46 6.19 3.59 -6.21
CA LEU A 46 5.03 3.47 -7.09
C LEU A 46 4.43 4.86 -7.34
N ARG A 47 4.10 5.17 -8.59
CA ARG A 47 3.43 6.43 -8.92
C ARG A 47 2.01 6.40 -8.35
N THR A 48 1.67 7.38 -7.51
CA THR A 48 0.32 7.52 -6.95
C THR A 48 -0.75 7.54 -8.04
N ARG A 49 -0.43 8.10 -9.22
CA ARG A 49 -1.32 8.10 -10.39
C ARG A 49 -1.69 6.69 -10.85
N ASP A 50 -0.73 5.77 -10.87
CA ASP A 50 -0.96 4.41 -11.33
C ASP A 50 -1.81 3.65 -10.31
N ILE A 51 -1.59 3.87 -9.01
CA ILE A 51 -2.40 3.31 -7.92
C ILE A 51 -3.86 3.77 -8.05
N ILE A 52 -4.09 5.08 -8.23
CA ILE A 52 -5.43 5.66 -8.37
C ILE A 52 -6.11 5.15 -9.65
N ASN A 53 -5.38 5.10 -10.77
CA ASN A 53 -5.93 4.65 -12.05
C ASN A 53 -6.33 3.17 -12.01
N VAL A 54 -5.49 2.30 -11.43
CA VAL A 54 -5.80 0.87 -11.27
C VAL A 54 -7.01 0.69 -10.37
N SER A 55 -7.06 1.42 -9.25
CA SER A 55 -8.18 1.34 -8.32
C SER A 55 -9.48 1.85 -8.95
N ASN A 56 -9.44 2.95 -9.71
CA ASN A 56 -10.61 3.45 -10.41
C ASN A 56 -11.12 2.47 -11.48
N ARG A 57 -10.20 1.85 -12.24
CA ARG A 57 -10.55 0.84 -13.23
C ARG A 57 -11.15 -0.42 -12.61
N TYR A 58 -10.75 -0.75 -11.37
CA TYR A 58 -11.33 -1.85 -10.61
C TYR A 58 -12.80 -1.55 -10.24
N PHE A 59 -13.11 -0.33 -9.79
CA PHE A 59 -14.48 0.06 -9.44
C PHE A 59 -15.39 0.34 -10.66
N HIS A 60 -14.82 0.82 -11.76
CA HIS A 60 -15.56 1.18 -12.97
C HIS A 60 -14.98 0.44 -14.18
N PRO A 61 -15.30 -0.85 -14.34
CA PRO A 61 -14.81 -1.64 -15.47
C PRO A 61 -15.38 -1.08 -16.78
N GLY A 62 -14.57 -0.34 -17.53
CA GLY A 62 -14.94 0.26 -18.83
C GLY A 62 -14.98 1.79 -18.86
N SER A 63 -14.73 2.48 -17.74
CA SER A 63 -14.54 3.93 -17.78
C SER A 63 -13.18 4.31 -18.37
N GLU A 64 -13.11 5.44 -19.06
CA GLU A 64 -11.83 6.04 -19.45
C GLU A 64 -10.95 6.33 -18.22
N PRO A 65 -9.62 6.42 -18.38
CA PRO A 65 -8.73 6.82 -17.29
C PRO A 65 -9.22 8.11 -16.65
N LEU A 66 -9.19 8.19 -15.33
CA LEU A 66 -9.54 9.42 -14.62
C LEU A 66 -8.75 10.59 -15.20
N GLU A 67 -9.45 11.60 -15.70
CA GLU A 67 -8.81 12.86 -16.03
C GLU A 67 -8.15 13.44 -14.78
N LEU A 68 -7.08 14.22 -14.97
CA LEU A 68 -6.35 14.92 -13.90
C LEU A 68 -7.19 16.10 -13.37
N ASP A 69 -8.38 15.80 -12.90
CA ASP A 69 -9.36 16.75 -12.40
C ASP A 69 -9.32 16.83 -10.85
N SER A 70 -10.11 17.72 -10.28
CA SER A 70 -10.36 17.90 -8.85
C SER A 70 -10.50 16.58 -8.07
N ARG A 71 -11.21 15.59 -8.62
CA ARG A 71 -11.40 14.26 -8.01
C ARG A 71 -10.09 13.50 -7.80
N PHE A 72 -9.14 13.60 -8.73
CA PHE A 72 -7.83 12.96 -8.60
C PHE A 72 -7.07 13.50 -7.39
N TRP A 73 -7.06 14.81 -7.21
CA TRP A 73 -6.39 15.48 -6.10
C TRP A 73 -7.02 15.13 -4.75
N VAL A 74 -8.36 15.05 -4.68
CA VAL A 74 -9.07 14.63 -3.47
C VAL A 74 -8.69 13.19 -3.05
N ILE A 75 -8.64 12.26 -4.01
CA ILE A 75 -8.25 10.87 -3.72
C ILE A 75 -6.78 10.82 -3.31
N ARG A 76 -5.90 11.55 -4.01
CA ARG A 76 -4.47 11.62 -3.67
C ARG A 76 -4.27 12.13 -2.24
N ASP A 77 -4.94 13.22 -1.86
CA ASP A 77 -4.84 13.77 -0.51
C ASP A 77 -5.39 12.78 0.53
N SER A 78 -6.48 12.08 0.21
CA SER A 78 -7.03 11.03 1.07
C SER A 78 -6.04 9.89 1.29
N ILE A 79 -5.32 9.46 0.25
CA ILE A 79 -4.25 8.45 0.35
C ILE A 79 -3.13 8.93 1.27
N VAL A 80 -2.67 10.18 1.12
CA VAL A 80 -1.61 10.74 1.95
C VAL A 80 -2.05 10.85 3.42
N GLN A 81 -3.29 11.24 3.68
CA GLN A 81 -3.83 11.28 5.05
C GLN A 81 -3.98 9.88 5.64
N CYS A 82 -4.49 8.93 4.87
CA CYS A 82 -4.62 7.54 5.31
C CYS A 82 -3.25 6.89 5.52
N GLU A 83 -2.23 7.24 4.74
CA GLU A 83 -0.86 6.80 4.99
C GLU A 83 -0.37 7.24 6.38
N LEU A 84 -0.56 8.52 6.74
CA LEU A 84 -0.18 9.04 8.06
C LEU A 84 -0.93 8.32 9.18
N LEU A 85 -2.21 7.98 8.95
CA LEU A 85 -3.00 7.18 9.87
C LEU A 85 -2.40 5.78 10.05
N VAL A 86 -2.09 5.08 8.94
CA VAL A 86 -1.48 3.75 8.96
C VAL A 86 -0.15 3.77 9.73
N LEU A 87 0.70 4.77 9.49
CA LEU A 87 1.96 4.95 10.21
C LEU A 87 1.75 5.13 11.71
N ARG A 88 0.75 5.92 12.12
CA ARG A 88 0.44 6.13 13.54
C ARG A 88 -0.09 4.87 14.21
N VAL A 89 -1.02 4.17 13.57
CA VAL A 89 -1.60 2.90 14.07
C VAL A 89 -0.50 1.85 14.25
N LEU A 90 0.37 1.71 13.25
CA LEU A 90 1.50 0.77 13.29
C LEU A 90 2.70 1.27 14.10
N ARG A 91 2.60 2.44 14.77
CA ARG A 91 3.69 3.04 15.56
C ARG A 91 5.00 3.15 14.78
N PHE A 92 4.92 3.47 13.48
CA PHE A 92 6.04 3.55 12.55
C PHE A 92 6.83 2.23 12.37
N GLN A 93 6.28 1.09 12.81
CA GLN A 93 6.87 -0.24 12.62
C GLN A 93 6.50 -0.81 11.24
N VAL A 94 7.07 -0.23 10.19
CA VAL A 94 6.77 -0.58 8.79
C VAL A 94 7.86 -1.38 8.08
N SER A 95 8.99 -1.64 8.74
CA SER A 95 10.01 -2.57 8.24
C SER A 95 9.61 -3.99 8.59
N PHE A 96 9.34 -4.82 7.58
CA PHE A 96 8.99 -6.23 7.77
C PHE A 96 10.07 -7.12 7.19
N GLN A 97 10.53 -8.10 7.97
CA GLN A 97 11.30 -9.20 7.44
C GLN A 97 10.33 -10.18 6.77
N HIS A 98 10.39 -10.23 5.45
CA HIS A 98 9.60 -11.19 4.70
C HIS A 98 10.22 -12.59 4.72
N PRO A 99 9.41 -13.66 4.77
CA PRO A 99 9.91 -15.04 4.78
C PRO A 99 10.83 -15.36 3.58
N HIS A 100 10.60 -14.71 2.44
CA HIS A 100 11.42 -14.90 1.24
C HIS A 100 12.87 -14.40 1.38
N LYS A 101 13.16 -13.52 2.35
CA LYS A 101 14.52 -13.03 2.63
C LYS A 101 15.36 -14.06 3.41
N ILE A 102 14.70 -14.97 4.14
CA ILE A 102 15.35 -16.02 4.93
C ILE A 102 15.99 -17.06 4.01
N TYR A 103 15.30 -17.49 2.95
CA TYR A 103 15.81 -18.50 2.02
C TYR A 103 17.04 -18.06 1.20
N THR A 104 17.29 -16.75 1.07
CA THR A 104 18.48 -16.22 0.39
C THR A 104 19.70 -16.08 1.30
N MET A 105 19.52 -16.09 2.62
CA MET A 105 20.62 -15.96 3.59
C MET A 105 21.21 -17.33 3.98
N ASP A 106 20.47 -18.42 3.79
CA ASP A 106 20.93 -19.78 4.08
C ASP A 106 21.82 -20.40 2.96
N THR A 107 22.06 -19.67 1.86
CA THR A 107 22.97 -20.09 0.78
C THR A 107 24.38 -19.48 0.85
N GLU A 108 24.66 -18.62 1.83
CA GLU A 108 25.99 -18.04 2.08
C GLU A 108 26.58 -18.50 3.42
N ILE A 109 26.53 -19.81 3.69
CA ILE A 109 27.34 -20.41 4.75
C ILE A 109 28.50 -21.16 4.08
N PRO A 110 29.78 -20.87 4.40
CA PRO A 110 30.96 -21.52 3.81
C PRO A 110 31.06 -23.02 4.09
#